data_AF-A0A2H3CS63-F1
#
_entry.id   AF-A0A2H3CS63-F1
#
_cell.length_a   1.000
_cell.length_b   1.000
_cell.length_c   1.000
_cell.angle_alpha   90.00
_cell.angle_beta   90.00
_cell.angle_gamma   90.00
#
_symmetry.space_group_name_H-M   'P 1'
#
loop_
_entity.id
_entity.type
_entity.pdbx_description
1 polymer ?
#
loop_
_entity_poly.entity_id
_entity_poly.type
_entity_poly.pdbx_seq_one_letter_code
_entity_poly.pdbx_strand_id
1 'polypeptide(L)' 'MYCLSGVIYYGTAHFTARYVDRTGTVWFNDGFIHGRTSNKEGNIAYLDMKMSTDG' A
#
# COMPACT_ATOMS: atom_id res chain seq x y z
N MET A 1 4.20 14.23 -17.22
CA MET A 1 3.12 14.04 -16.23
C MET A 1 3.47 12.80 -15.43
N TYR A 2 3.53 12.90 -14.11
CA TYR A 2 3.90 11.79 -13.22
C TYR A 2 2.69 11.42 -12.37
N CYS A 3 2.46 10.13 -12.18
CA CYS A 3 1.42 9.60 -11.32
C CYS A 3 2.06 8.77 -10.22
N LEU A 4 1.53 8.86 -9.00
CA LEU A 4 1.97 7.99 -7.92
C LEU A 4 1.64 6.53 -8.27
N SER A 5 2.65 5.68 -8.38
CA SER A 5 2.49 4.25 -8.63
C SER A 5 2.66 3.41 -7.37
N GLY A 6 3.17 4.00 -6.28
CA GLY A 6 3.31 3.35 -5.00
C GLY A 6 4.29 4.04 -4.08
N VAL A 7 4.32 3.56 -2.85
CA VAL A 7 5.23 3.97 -1.79
C VAL A 7 5.77 2.73 -1.08
N ILE A 8 7.04 2.77 -0.71
CA ILE A 8 7.64 1.82 0.23
C ILE A 8 8.07 2.65 1.43
N TYR A 9 7.70 2.21 2.62
CA TYR A 9 8.00 2.91 3.86
C TYR A 9 8.34 1.91 4.95
N TYR A 10 9.09 2.37 5.93
CA TYR A 10 9.46 1.55 7.09
C TYR A 10 8.30 1.59 8.08
N GLY A 11 7.73 0.42 8.38
CA GLY A 11 6.71 0.24 9.42
C GLY A 11 7.35 -0.01 10.79
N THR A 12 6.68 -0.78 11.63
CA THR A 12 7.12 -1.04 13.01
C THR A 12 8.42 -1.86 13.08
N ALA A 13 8.64 -2.80 12.16
CA ALA A 13 9.81 -3.68 12.17
C ALA A 13 10.41 -4.00 10.78
N HIS A 14 9.62 -3.87 9.71
CA HIS A 14 10.02 -4.19 8.34
C HIS A 14 9.46 -3.18 7.34
N PHE A 15 9.92 -3.29 6.09
CA PHE A 15 9.39 -2.46 5.01
C PHE A 15 8.03 -2.96 4.56
N THR A 16 7.13 -2.01 4.40
CA THR A 16 5.77 -2.22 3.92
C THR A 16 5.59 -1.41 2.65
N ALA A 17 4.79 -1.92 1.72
CA ALA A 17 4.57 -1.28 0.43
C ALA A 17 3.08 -1.12 0.15
N ARG A 18 2.72 0.01 -0.44
CA ARG A 18 1.42 0.22 -1.10
C ARG A 18 1.67 0.57 -2.55
N TYR A 19 1.04 -0.15 -3.48
CA TYR A 19 1.10 0.17 -4.92
C TYR A 19 -0.27 0.61 -5.43
N VAL A 20 -0.24 1.50 -6.43
CA VAL A 20 -1.42 2.08 -7.06
C VAL A 20 -1.43 1.65 -8.51
N ASP A 21 -2.44 0.87 -8.91
CA ASP A 21 -2.57 0.46 -10.30
C ASP A 21 -3.18 1.56 -11.19
N ARG A 22 -3.27 1.29 -12.49
CA ARG A 22 -3.79 2.26 -13.49
C ARG A 22 -5.26 2.63 -13.28
N THR A 23 -6.01 1.87 -12.49
CA THR A 23 -7.40 2.16 -12.11
C THR A 23 -7.50 2.99 -10.83
N GLY A 24 -6.36 3.29 -10.20
CA GLY A 24 -6.29 3.96 -8.91
C GLY A 24 -6.53 3.01 -7.73
N THR A 25 -6.58 1.68 -7.96
CA THR A 25 -6.73 0.72 -6.87
C THR A 25 -5.41 0.65 -6.09
N VAL A 26 -5.52 0.77 -4.77
CA VAL A 26 -4.42 0.65 -3.81
C VAL A 26 -4.36 -0.78 -3.30
N TRP A 27 -3.13 -1.30 -3.27
CA TRP A 27 -2.82 -2.65 -2.86
C TRP A 27 -1.69 -2.63 -1.84
N PHE A 28 -1.89 -3.34 -0.74
CA PHE A 28 -1.00 -3.40 0.41
C PHE A 28 -0.19 -4.69 0.44
N ASN A 29 1.11 -4.55 0.67
CA ASN A 29 2.01 -5.66 0.94
C ASN A 29 2.81 -5.36 2.20
N ASP A 30 2.44 -6.06 3.27
CA ASP A 30 3.29 -6.16 4.45
C ASP A 30 4.37 -7.18 4.17
N GLY A 31 5.58 -6.72 3.81
CA GLY A 31 6.67 -7.53 3.26
C GLY A 31 7.13 -8.69 4.14
N PHE A 32 6.62 -8.78 5.37
CA PHE A 32 6.77 -9.89 6.30
C PHE A 32 5.56 -10.85 6.32
N ILE A 33 4.33 -10.33 6.51
CA ILE A 33 3.12 -11.14 6.69
C ILE A 33 2.54 -11.64 5.37
N HIS A 34 2.55 -10.82 4.31
CA HIS A 34 1.90 -11.16 3.03
C HIS A 34 2.84 -11.88 2.06
N GLY A 35 4.15 -11.91 2.35
CA GLY A 35 5.14 -12.53 1.47
C GLY A 35 5.07 -11.98 0.04
N ARG A 36 4.50 -12.77 -0.89
CA ARG A 36 4.36 -12.41 -2.31
C ARG A 36 2.95 -11.97 -2.72
N THR A 37 2.01 -11.92 -1.79
CA THR A 37 0.63 -11.49 -2.07
C THR A 37 0.40 -10.05 -1.63
N SER A 38 -0.66 -9.44 -2.15
CA SER A 38 -1.04 -8.09 -1.77
C SER A 38 -2.55 -8.01 -1.61
N ASN A 39 -2.98 -7.31 -0.58
CA ASN A 39 -4.39 -7.15 -0.26
C ASN A 39 -4.91 -5.84 -0.85
N LYS A 40 -6.09 -5.89 -1.47
CA LYS A 40 -6.76 -4.72 -1.99
C LYS A 40 -7.30 -3.88 -0.83
N GLU A 41 -6.91 -2.61 -0.75
CA GLU A 41 -7.37 -1.69 0.30
C GLU A 41 -8.48 -0.74 -0.17
N GLY A 42 -8.49 -0.37 -1.45
CA GLY A 42 -9.50 0.56 -1.96
C GLY A 42 -9.03 1.35 -3.16
N ASN A 43 -9.61 2.53 -3.38
CA ASN A 43 -9.19 3.46 -4.41
C ASN A 43 -8.48 4.67 -3.78
N ILE A 44 -7.39 5.12 -4.38
CA ILE A 44 -6.55 6.22 -3.85
C ILE A 44 -7.31 7.53 -3.62
N ALA A 45 -8.41 7.76 -4.35
CA ALA A 45 -9.22 8.97 -4.17
C ALA A 45 -10.06 8.96 -2.89
N TYR A 46 -10.34 7.79 -2.31
CA TYR A 46 -11.26 7.61 -1.19
C TYR A 46 -10.64 6.90 0.02
N LEU A 47 -9.45 6.32 -0.15
CA LEU A 47 -8.75 5.62 0.91
C LEU A 47 -8.20 6.64 1.91
N ASP A 48 -8.59 6.52 3.18
CA ASP A 48 -7.96 7.27 4.26
C ASP A 48 -6.58 6.68 4.57
N MET A 49 -5.54 7.28 3.98
CA MET A 49 -4.15 6.86 4.19
C MET A 49 -3.56 7.30 5.53
N LYS A 50 -4.32 7.94 6.43
CA LYS A 50 -3.85 8.31 7.77
C LYS A 50 -4.02 7.20 8.80
N MET A 51 -4.95 6.28 8.56
CA MET A 51 -5.26 5.16 9.45
C MET A 51 -4.57 3.91 8.93
N SER A 52 -3.27 3.77 9.18
CA SER A 52 -2.59 2.51 8.90
C SER A 52 -2.62 1.63 10.15
N THR A 53 -3.38 0.53 10.08
CA THR A 53 -3.25 -0.61 11.02
C THR A 53 -2.12 -1.52 10.54
N ASP A 54 -0.99 -0.91 10.19
CA ASP A 54 0.23 -1.61 9.87
C ASP A 54 0.78 -2.05 11.25
N GLY A 55 0.76 -3.37 11.51
CA GLY A 55 0.95 -3.96 12.84
C GLY A 55 2.19 -3.51 13.61
#